data_AF-A0A967LLI6-F1
#
_entry.id   AF-A0A967LLI6-F1
#
_cell.length_a   1.000
_cell.length_b   1.000
_cell.length_c   1.000
_cell.angle_alpha   90.00
_cell.angle_beta   90.00
_cell.angle_gamma   90.00
#
_symmetry.space_group_name_H-M   'P 1'
#
loop_
_entity.id
_entity.type
_entity.pdbx_description
1 polymer ?
#
loop_
_entity_poly.entity_id
_entity_poly.type
_entity_poly.pdbx_seq_one_letter_code
_entity_poly.pdbx_strand_id
1 'polypeptide(L)' 'ERLGVPPERVCDYLALIGDSSDNVPGARGIGPKTAVKLIEKYGPVEEILAHAEDVSGKRAR' A
#
# COMPACT_ATOMS: atom_id res chain seq x y z
N GLU A 1 -14.57 -11.40 0.72
CA GLU A 1 -13.76 -10.25 0.28
C GLU A 1 -12.36 -10.75 -0.12
N ARG A 2 -11.74 -10.21 -1.17
CA ARG A 2 -10.34 -10.52 -1.54
C ARG A 2 -9.55 -9.21 -1.50
N LEU A 3 -8.39 -9.22 -0.85
CA LEU A 3 -7.55 -8.03 -0.64
C LEU A 3 -6.92 -7.47 -1.93
N GLY A 4 -7.07 -8.17 -3.06
CA GLY A 4 -6.51 -7.76 -4.35
C GLY A 4 -5.00 -8.00 -4.48
N VAL A 5 -4.38 -8.63 -3.49
CA VAL A 5 -2.97 -9.04 -3.49
C VAL A 5 -2.84 -10.54 -3.25
N PRO A 6 -1.78 -11.20 -3.75
CA PRO A 6 -1.53 -12.60 -3.42
C PRO A 6 -1.18 -12.77 -1.93
N PRO A 7 -1.37 -13.97 -1.35
CA PRO A 7 -1.12 -14.22 0.08
C PRO A 7 0.26 -13.77 0.57
N GLU A 8 1.30 -13.95 -0.25
CA GLU A 8 2.66 -13.51 0.08
C GLU A 8 2.83 -11.97 0.22
N ARG A 9 1.86 -11.17 -0.25
CA ARG A 9 1.88 -9.70 -0.22
C ARG A 9 0.88 -9.08 0.75
N VAL A 10 0.23 -9.88 1.59
CA VAL A 10 -0.75 -9.37 2.57
C VAL A 10 -0.06 -8.48 3.61
N CYS A 11 1.16 -8.83 4.05
CA CYS A 11 1.94 -8.01 4.97
C CYS A 11 2.28 -6.64 4.34
N ASP A 12 2.73 -6.63 3.09
CA ASP A 12 3.00 -5.40 2.33
C ASP A 12 1.74 -4.53 2.22
N TYR A 13 0.59 -5.14 1.96
CA TYR A 13 -0.68 -4.46 1.87
C TYR A 13 -1.10 -3.81 3.18
N LEU A 14 -1.04 -4.55 4.30
CA LEU A 14 -1.37 -4.03 5.63
C LEU A 14 -0.39 -2.94 6.08
N ALA A 15 0.90 -3.07 5.76
CA ALA A 15 1.89 -2.04 6.04
C ALA A 15 1.56 -0.70 5.36
N LEU A 16 0.91 -0.72 4.20
CA LEU A 16 0.48 0.48 3.49
C LEU A 16 -0.84 1.04 4.00
N ILE A 17 -1.85 0.19 4.26
CA ILE A 17 -3.21 0.66 4.60
C ILE A 17 -3.45 0.81 6.11
N GLY A 18 -2.61 0.19 6.94
CA GLY A 18 -2.79 0.07 8.37
C GLY A 18 -3.72 -1.09 8.76
N ASP A 19 -3.87 -1.25 10.07
CA ASP A 19 -4.79 -2.21 10.68
C ASP A 19 -5.62 -1.51 11.76
N SER A 20 -6.91 -1.35 11.49
CA SER A 20 -7.83 -0.71 12.44
C SER A 20 -8.09 -1.53 13.69
N SER A 21 -7.95 -2.86 13.61
CA SER A 21 -8.17 -3.75 14.75
C SER A 21 -7.03 -3.60 15.76
N ASP A 22 -5.81 -3.43 15.25
CA ASP A 22 -4.58 -3.28 16.05
C ASP A 22 -4.20 -1.79 16.27
N ASN A 23 -5.06 -0.85 15.88
CA ASN A 23 -4.79 0.60 15.94
C ASN A 23 -3.49 1.02 15.22
N VAL A 24 -3.11 0.30 14.17
CA VAL A 24 -1.95 0.62 13.34
C VAL A 24 -2.39 1.59 12.24
N PRO A 25 -1.90 2.85 12.23
CA PRO A 25 -2.24 3.80 11.19
C PRO A 25 -1.56 3.42 9.86
N GLY A 26 -2.29 3.56 8.76
CA GLY A 26 -1.75 3.42 7.42
C GLY A 26 -1.00 4.65 6.92
N ALA A 27 -0.34 4.50 5.77
CA ALA A 27 0.32 5.59 5.08
C ALA A 27 -0.70 6.63 4.58
N ARG A 28 -0.45 7.90 4.89
CA ARG A 28 -1.39 8.99 4.62
C ARG A 28 -1.69 9.15 3.13
N GLY A 29 -2.94 8.89 2.75
CA GLY A 29 -3.42 9.00 1.37
C GLY A 29 -3.21 7.74 0.53
N ILE A 30 -2.77 6.65 1.16
CA ILE A 30 -2.73 5.32 0.55
C ILE A 30 -3.91 4.53 1.11
N GLY A 31 -4.94 4.33 0.28
CA GLY A 31 -6.05 3.42 0.58
C GLY A 31 -5.89 2.08 -0.13
N PRO A 32 -6.81 1.12 0.10
CA PRO A 32 -6.80 -0.23 -0.48
C PRO A 32 -6.45 -0.27 -1.98
N LYS A 33 -7.13 0.54 -2.79
CA LYS A 33 -6.91 0.58 -4.25
C LYS A 33 -5.53 1.08 -4.64
N THR A 34 -4.98 2.04 -3.89
CA THR A 34 -3.64 2.57 -4.14
C THR A 34 -2.59 1.58 -3.69
N ALA A 35 -2.79 0.92 -2.54
CA ALA A 35 -1.90 -0.11 -2.03
C ALA A 35 -1.75 -1.27 -3.02
N VAL A 36 -2.87 -1.81 -3.54
CA VAL A 36 -2.85 -2.86 -4.58
C VAL A 36 -2.03 -2.41 -5.79
N LYS A 37 -2.30 -1.22 -6.33
CA LYS A 37 -1.57 -0.69 -7.50
C LYS A 37 -0.07 -0.52 -7.26
N LEU A 38 0.32 -0.09 -6.06
CA LEU A 38 1.73 0.08 -5.71
C LEU A 38 2.42 -1.29 -5.61
N ILE A 39 1.76 -2.27 -4.99
CA ILE A 39 2.28 -3.64 -4.86
C ILE A 39 2.37 -4.33 -6.22
N GLU A 40 1.38 -4.14 -7.09
CA GLU A 40 1.42 -4.66 -8.47
C GLU A 40 2.53 -4.02 -9.30
N LYS A 41 2.82 -2.73 -9.08
CA LYS A 41 3.79 -1.97 -9.88
C LYS A 41 5.23 -2.17 -9.41
N TYR A 42 5.47 -2.14 -8.11
CA TYR A 42 6.82 -2.11 -7.52
C TYR A 42 7.13 -3.36 -6.70
N GLY A 43 6.13 -4.14 -6.30
CA GLY A 43 6.31 -5.33 -5.48
C GLY A 43 6.24 -5.03 -3.98
N PRO A 44 7.20 -5.48 -3.17
CA PRO A 44 7.16 -5.30 -1.72
C PRO A 44 7.25 -3.82 -1.30
N VAL A 45 6.90 -3.55 -0.05
CA VAL A 45 6.97 -2.20 0.52
C VAL A 45 8.36 -1.58 0.42
N GLU A 46 9.42 -2.36 0.57
CA GLU A 46 10.80 -1.90 0.45
C GLU A 46 11.08 -1.31 -0.93
N GLU A 47 10.61 -1.96 -2.00
CA GLU A 47 10.75 -1.45 -3.38
C GLU A 47 9.87 -0.23 -3.61
N ILE A 48 8.66 -0.20 -3.05
CA ILE A 48 7.77 0.98 -3.11
C ILE A 48 8.45 2.19 -2.45
N LEU A 49 9.13 1.99 -1.32
CA LEU A 49 9.87 3.03 -0.61
C LEU A 49 11.11 3.48 -1.38
N ALA A 50 11.85 2.55 -2.00
CA ALA A 50 12.98 2.86 -2.86
C ALA A 50 12.58 3.74 -4.05
N HIS A 51 11.34 3.59 -4.53
CA HIS A 51 10.75 4.37 -5.61
C HIS A 51 9.80 5.48 -5.14
N ALA A 52 9.85 5.89 -3.87
CA ALA A 52 8.88 6.84 -3.31
C ALA A 52 8.84 8.19 -4.05
N GLU A 53 9.98 8.64 -4.60
CA GLU A 53 10.07 9.87 -5.40
C GLU A 53 9.31 9.77 -6.74
N ASP A 54 9.20 8.56 -7.29
CA ASP A 54 8.46 8.27 -8.53
C ASP A 54 6.96 8.10 -8.28
N VAL A 55 6.53 7.94 -7.02
CA VAL A 55 5.12 7.80 -6.63
C VAL A 55 4.46 9.18 -6.68
N SER A 56 4.28 9.72 -7.89
CA SER A 56 3.58 10.97 -8.14
C SER A 56 2.06 10.77 -8.09
N GLY A 57 1.50 10.63 -6.89
CA GLY A 57 0.05 10.59 -6.68
C GLY A 57 -0.54 12.01 -6.64
N LYS A 58 -1.26 12.43 -7.68
CA LYS A 58 -2.07 13.66 -7.61
C LYS A 58 -3.12 13.45 -6.51
N ARG A 59 -2.94 14.06 -5.33
CA ARG A 59 -4.00 14.15 -4.33
C ARG A 59 -5.09 15.02 -4.94
N ALA A 60 -6.13 14.39 -5.48
CA ALA A 60 -7.38 15.10 -5.75
C ALA A 60 -7.88 15.61 -4.39
N ARG A 61 -7.74 16.92 -4.18
CA ARG A 61 -8.36 17.63 -3.07
C ARG A 61 -9.83 17.84 -3.38
#